data_AF-A0A812L290-F1
#
_entry.id   AF-A0A812L290-F1
#
_cell.length_a   1.000
_cell.length_b   1.000
_cell.length_c   1.000
_cell.angle_alpha   90.00
_cell.angle_beta   90.00
_cell.angle_gamma   90.00
#
_symmetry.space_group_name_H-M   'P 1'
#
loop_
_entity.id
_entity.type
_entity.pdbx_description
1 polymer ?
#
loop_
_entity_poly.entity_id
_entity_poly.type
_entity_poly.pdbx_seq_one_letter_code
_entity_poly.pdbx_strand_id
1 'polypeptide(L)'
;MLTTEMSEGRTKTIELSDVTRADLLFFLRLLYTGQVDEADWDGLSGTPNFQVTAPEDAEPASAALLNGIYTAAGVFRGSPKFLNSNQVLLYRGSEEDQDGPCWKLSWKEDGDDDEDSDEANDRMLLERLWSAEDVTEEVADHKIGWDFSQKGGTSSSPPAGSWTREKGVGIWGSPGKNPVHVAKIDNPPLTLLLSALGLAKKYIVEYMVRWLMEATWERLTAQTFEQILSTAILLDISPLRMRCLRFAETCSEIRSRHDEGSITEPLVAFELQAIACETLLVLYLMLMYCEGRALQSLCGTSILRDACWQCCLLHETI
;
A
#
# COMPACT_ATOMS: atom_id res chain seq x y z
N MET A 1 33.84 -37.57 9.06
CA MET A 1 34.65 -36.48 8.46
C MET A 1 34.28 -35.15 9.13
N LEU A 2 34.65 -34.96 10.40
CA LEU A 2 34.35 -33.75 11.20
C LEU A 2 35.52 -33.45 12.15
N THR A 3 36.74 -33.55 11.64
CA THR A 3 38.00 -33.37 12.40
C THR A 3 38.64 -32.00 12.17
N THR A 4 38.07 -31.19 11.28
CA THR A 4 38.49 -29.80 11.05
C THR A 4 37.70 -28.92 12.02
N GLU A 5 38.37 -28.27 12.97
CA GLU A 5 37.72 -27.24 13.79
C GLU A 5 37.24 -26.09 12.91
N MET A 6 35.98 -25.69 13.06
CA MET A 6 35.45 -24.50 12.40
C MET A 6 36.18 -23.25 12.91
N SER A 7 36.49 -22.32 11.99
CA SER A 7 37.15 -21.04 12.29
C SER A 7 36.41 -20.26 13.38
N GLU A 8 35.08 -20.21 13.27
CA GLU A 8 34.12 -19.64 14.23
C GLU A 8 34.36 -20.11 15.68
N GLY A 9 34.73 -21.38 15.89
CA GLY A 9 34.99 -21.92 17.22
C GLY A 9 36.25 -21.35 17.89
N ARG A 10 37.19 -20.85 17.08
CA ARG A 10 38.43 -20.21 17.54
C ARG A 10 38.31 -18.70 17.62
N THR A 11 37.70 -18.06 16.62
CA THR A 11 37.55 -16.59 16.56
C THR A 11 36.39 -16.09 17.42
N LYS A 12 35.35 -16.91 17.62
CA LYS A 12 34.03 -16.52 18.14
C LYS A 12 33.35 -15.43 17.32
N THR A 13 33.73 -15.30 16.05
CA THR A 13 33.10 -14.44 15.05
C THR A 13 32.36 -15.29 14.03
N ILE A 14 31.11 -14.93 13.73
CA ILE A 14 30.34 -15.49 12.62
C ILE A 14 30.41 -14.47 11.48
N GLU A 15 30.88 -14.90 10.31
CA GLU A 15 30.90 -14.05 9.12
C GLU A 15 29.61 -14.26 8.32
N LEU A 16 28.85 -13.18 8.13
CA LEU A 16 27.61 -13.16 7.34
C LEU A 16 27.78 -12.11 6.23
N SER A 17 28.24 -12.53 5.06
CA SER A 17 28.46 -11.65 3.90
C SER A 17 27.18 -11.01 3.38
N ASP A 18 26.06 -11.69 3.54
CA ASP A 18 24.80 -11.40 2.86
C ASP A 18 23.80 -10.62 3.75
N VAL A 19 24.25 -10.18 4.94
CA VAL A 19 23.39 -9.66 6.01
C VAL A 19 24.06 -8.44 6.64
N THR A 20 23.41 -7.27 6.62
CA THR A 20 24.00 -6.09 7.26
C THR A 20 23.88 -6.18 8.78
N ARG A 21 24.66 -5.35 9.49
CA ARG A 21 24.56 -5.21 10.94
C ARG A 21 23.16 -4.74 11.38
N ALA A 22 22.45 -3.96 10.57
CA ALA A 22 21.09 -3.50 10.88
C ALA A 22 20.09 -4.67 10.78
N ASP A 23 20.13 -5.45 9.70
CA ASP A 23 19.30 -6.65 9.52
C ASP A 23 19.45 -7.62 10.70
N LEU A 24 20.69 -7.86 11.12
CA LEU A 24 20.99 -8.76 12.23
C LEU A 24 20.54 -8.19 13.59
N LEU A 25 20.73 -6.89 13.84
CA LEU A 25 20.27 -6.26 15.09
C LEU A 25 18.74 -6.29 15.20
N PHE A 26 18.03 -5.88 14.15
CA PHE A 26 16.57 -5.93 14.07
C PHE A 26 16.04 -7.36 14.27
N PHE A 27 16.61 -8.34 13.56
CA PHE A 27 16.22 -9.75 13.70
C PHE A 27 16.45 -10.27 15.13
N LEU A 28 17.61 -9.99 15.73
CA LEU A 28 17.91 -10.43 17.09
C LEU A 28 17.05 -9.71 18.14
N ARG A 29 16.74 -8.42 17.97
CA ARG A 29 15.83 -7.71 18.88
C ARG A 29 14.44 -8.33 18.83
N LEU A 30 13.86 -8.47 17.63
CA LEU A 30 12.56 -9.10 17.42
C LEU A 30 12.51 -10.54 17.98
N LEU A 31 13.58 -11.32 17.80
CA LEU A 31 13.73 -12.68 18.34
C LEU A 31 13.74 -12.73 19.88
N TYR A 32 14.43 -11.79 20.55
CA TYR A 32 14.66 -11.84 21.99
C TYR A 32 13.66 -11.02 22.83
N THR A 33 13.08 -9.96 22.29
CA THR A 33 12.14 -9.07 23.01
C THR A 33 10.71 -9.17 22.50
N GLY A 34 10.49 -9.67 21.28
CA GLY A 34 9.21 -9.56 20.59
C GLY A 34 8.82 -8.12 20.22
N GLN A 35 9.77 -7.18 20.31
CA GLN A 35 9.57 -5.75 20.07
C GLN A 35 10.52 -5.22 18.99
N VAL A 36 10.08 -4.13 18.36
CA VAL A 36 10.75 -3.45 17.26
C VAL A 36 10.98 -2.00 17.72
N ASP A 37 12.20 -1.50 17.62
CA ASP A 37 12.62 -0.18 18.14
C ASP A 37 13.19 0.67 16.99
N GLU A 38 12.73 1.90 16.86
CA GLU A 38 13.08 2.85 15.79
C GLU A 38 14.60 3.06 15.66
N ALA A 39 15.33 2.90 16.76
CA ALA A 39 16.79 2.94 16.79
C ALA A 39 17.50 1.79 16.05
N ASP A 40 16.80 0.72 15.62
CA ASP A 40 17.40 -0.36 14.81
C ASP A 40 17.54 0.01 13.32
N TRP A 41 16.76 0.97 12.81
CA TRP A 41 16.81 1.38 11.40
C TRP A 41 17.17 2.86 11.17
N ASP A 42 17.31 3.67 12.22
CA ASP A 42 18.11 4.92 12.24
C ASP A 42 17.94 5.82 11.01
N GLY A 43 16.69 6.09 10.62
CA GLY A 43 16.35 6.97 9.51
C GLY A 43 16.37 6.35 8.10
N LEU A 44 16.56 5.03 7.96
CA LEU A 44 16.28 4.30 6.71
C LEU A 44 14.81 4.54 6.32
N SER A 45 14.61 5.21 5.18
CA SER A 45 13.34 5.86 4.84
C SER A 45 12.27 4.88 4.35
N GLY A 46 11.52 4.29 5.28
CA GLY A 46 10.13 3.92 5.00
C GLY A 46 9.27 5.16 4.74
N THR A 47 8.14 4.99 4.05
CA THR A 47 7.10 6.01 4.03
C THR A 47 6.57 6.21 5.45
N PRO A 48 6.64 7.42 6.03
CA PRO A 48 6.20 7.64 7.40
C PRO A 48 4.68 7.54 7.46
N ASN A 49 4.17 6.71 8.37
CA ASN A 49 2.74 6.68 8.67
C ASN A 49 2.48 7.54 9.91
N PHE A 50 1.25 8.01 10.08
CA PHE A 50 0.86 8.81 11.24
C PHE A 50 -0.39 8.25 11.89
N GLN A 51 -0.30 7.84 13.15
CA GLN A 51 -1.49 7.60 13.96
C GLN A 51 -2.06 8.94 14.36
N VAL A 52 -3.30 9.20 13.96
CA VAL A 52 -4.09 10.32 14.48
C VAL A 52 -5.07 9.76 15.49
N THR A 53 -5.14 10.39 16.66
CA THR A 53 -6.03 10.02 17.75
C THR A 53 -6.81 11.25 18.20
N ALA A 54 -8.12 11.24 17.95
CA ALA A 54 -9.05 12.19 18.50
C ALA A 54 -9.20 11.99 20.03
N PRO A 55 -9.47 13.06 20.81
CA PRO A 55 -9.65 12.96 22.25
C PRO A 55 -10.90 12.16 22.63
N GLU A 56 -10.91 11.55 23.83
CA GLU A 56 -11.99 10.66 24.30
C GLU A 56 -13.37 11.34 24.41
N ASP A 57 -13.41 12.67 24.45
CA ASP A 57 -14.62 13.49 24.52
C ASP A 57 -14.95 14.23 23.18
N ALA A 58 -14.29 13.85 22.08
CA ALA A 58 -14.74 14.23 20.74
C ALA A 58 -16.07 13.53 20.39
N GLU A 59 -16.87 14.14 19.51
CA GLU A 59 -18.10 13.51 19.03
C GLU A 59 -17.80 12.19 18.29
N PRO A 60 -18.62 11.14 18.46
CA PRO A 60 -18.30 9.80 17.97
C PRO A 60 -18.18 9.74 16.43
N ALA A 61 -18.86 10.62 15.70
CA ALA A 61 -18.71 10.74 14.25
C ALA A 61 -17.33 11.31 13.86
N SER A 62 -16.96 12.47 14.40
CA SER A 62 -15.65 13.10 14.17
C SER A 62 -14.51 12.20 14.65
N ALA A 63 -14.67 11.56 15.81
CA ALA A 63 -13.70 10.59 16.33
C ALA A 63 -13.57 9.37 15.41
N ALA A 64 -14.67 8.80 14.92
CA ALA A 64 -14.63 7.67 13.98
C ALA A 64 -13.95 8.03 12.65
N LEU A 65 -14.16 9.25 12.14
CA LEU A 65 -13.51 9.74 10.92
C LEU A 65 -12.01 10.00 11.12
N LEU A 66 -11.65 10.76 12.16
CA LEU A 66 -10.29 11.24 12.39
C LEU A 66 -9.35 10.14 12.92
N ASN A 67 -9.84 9.20 13.73
CA ASN A 67 -9.03 8.12 14.29
C ASN A 67 -8.54 7.16 13.20
N GLY A 68 -7.23 6.97 13.10
CA GLY A 68 -6.68 5.96 12.20
C GLY A 68 -5.19 6.12 11.91
N ILE A 69 -4.67 5.16 11.15
CA ILE A 69 -3.33 5.23 10.55
C ILE A 69 -3.46 5.94 9.20
N TYR A 70 -2.78 7.06 9.06
CA TYR A 70 -2.66 7.83 7.82
C TYR A 70 -1.40 7.34 7.11
N THR A 71 -1.55 6.83 5.90
CA THR A 71 -0.47 6.28 5.07
C THR A 71 -0.15 7.22 3.91
N ALA A 72 1.09 7.20 3.44
CA ALA A 72 1.53 8.10 2.36
C ALA A 72 0.75 7.82 1.05
N ALA A 73 0.06 8.84 0.54
CA ALA A 73 -0.84 8.76 -0.60
C ALA A 73 -0.37 9.60 -1.80
N GLY A 74 0.93 9.91 -1.87
CA GLY A 74 1.54 10.74 -2.93
C GLY A 74 1.66 12.21 -2.53
N VAL A 75 1.32 13.12 -3.46
CA VAL A 75 1.37 14.58 -3.25
C VAL A 75 0.02 15.26 -3.48
N PHE A 76 -0.13 16.44 -2.88
CA PHE A 76 -1.19 17.42 -3.13
C PHE A 76 -0.53 18.81 -3.22
N ARG A 77 -0.69 19.49 -4.36
CA ARG A 77 -0.05 20.78 -4.67
C ARG A 77 1.46 20.76 -4.38
N GLY A 78 2.15 19.73 -4.87
CA GLY A 78 3.58 19.51 -4.66
C GLY A 78 4.04 19.16 -3.22
N SER A 79 3.17 19.18 -2.21
CA SER A 79 3.50 18.73 -0.84
C SER A 79 3.00 17.30 -0.58
N PRO A 80 3.62 16.50 0.32
CA PRO A 80 3.13 15.15 0.61
C PRO A 80 1.71 15.13 1.19
N LYS A 81 0.90 14.18 0.72
CA LYS A 81 -0.42 13.86 1.28
C LYS A 81 -0.44 12.47 1.91
N PHE A 82 -1.19 12.32 2.99
CA PHE A 82 -1.45 11.05 3.67
C PHE A 82 -2.97 10.86 3.79
N LEU A 83 -3.45 9.61 3.67
CA LEU A 83 -4.88 9.25 3.79
C LEU A 83 -5.06 8.16 4.85
N ASN A 84 -6.14 8.22 5.62
CA ASN A 84 -6.57 7.09 6.47
C ASN A 84 -7.61 6.20 5.77
N SER A 85 -8.05 5.12 6.44
CA SER A 85 -9.09 4.21 5.93
C SER A 85 -10.42 4.88 5.61
N ASN A 86 -10.68 6.03 6.24
CA ASN A 86 -11.89 6.83 6.12
C ASN A 86 -11.69 8.00 5.13
N GLN A 87 -10.59 7.98 4.38
CA GLN A 87 -10.17 9.01 3.42
C GLN A 87 -10.12 10.45 3.97
N VAL A 88 -9.84 10.59 5.26
CA VAL A 88 -9.44 11.88 5.81
C VAL A 88 -8.02 12.17 5.30
N LEU A 89 -7.85 13.34 4.71
CA LEU A 89 -6.64 13.84 4.09
C LEU A 89 -5.80 14.62 5.12
N LEU A 90 -4.54 14.23 5.25
CA LEU A 90 -3.52 14.90 6.04
C LEU A 90 -2.46 15.46 5.08
N TYR A 91 -2.35 16.78 4.97
CA TYR A 91 -1.49 17.43 3.96
C TYR A 91 -0.83 18.71 4.49
N ARG A 92 0.19 19.21 3.79
CA ARG A 92 0.81 20.52 4.07
C ARG A 92 0.23 21.58 3.13
N GLY A 93 -0.24 22.69 3.69
CA GLY A 93 -0.65 23.89 2.95
C GLY A 93 0.52 24.54 2.20
N SER A 94 0.20 25.47 1.31
CA SER A 94 1.20 26.12 0.47
C SER A 94 2.03 27.15 1.26
N GLU A 95 3.11 27.64 0.65
CA GLU A 95 3.87 28.77 1.21
C GLU A 95 3.21 30.14 0.91
N GLU A 96 2.12 30.14 0.14
CA GLU A 96 1.29 31.32 -0.19
C GLU A 96 0.05 31.46 0.74
N ASP A 97 -0.25 30.44 1.56
CA ASP A 97 -1.27 30.50 2.62
C ASP A 97 -0.95 31.69 3.57
N GLN A 98 -1.97 32.49 3.93
CA GLN A 98 -1.77 33.70 4.76
C GLN A 98 -1.10 33.45 6.12
N ASP A 99 -1.24 32.22 6.63
CA ASP A 99 -0.69 31.77 7.90
C ASP A 99 0.68 31.05 7.78
N GLY A 100 1.20 30.95 6.55
CA GLY A 100 2.35 30.12 6.18
C GLY A 100 1.99 28.63 6.03
N PRO A 101 2.97 27.78 5.64
CA PRO A 101 2.72 26.37 5.36
C PRO A 101 2.47 25.57 6.65
N CYS A 102 1.20 25.49 7.04
CA CYS A 102 0.71 24.64 8.12
C CYS A 102 0.33 23.25 7.61
N TRP A 103 0.41 22.24 8.46
CA TRP A 103 -0.19 20.93 8.18
C TRP A 103 -1.67 20.96 8.55
N LYS A 104 -2.54 20.40 7.71
CA LYS A 104 -4.01 20.43 7.79
C LYS A 104 -4.60 19.01 7.78
N LEU A 105 -5.70 18.82 8.52
CA LEU A 105 -6.56 17.63 8.44
C LEU A 105 -7.93 18.01 7.84
N SER A 106 -8.24 17.46 6.67
CA SER A 106 -9.49 17.69 5.95
C SER A 106 -10.21 16.41 5.55
N TRP A 107 -11.52 16.49 5.38
CA TRP A 107 -12.35 15.47 4.74
C TRP A 107 -13.21 16.17 3.69
N LYS A 108 -14.10 15.44 3.03
CA LYS A 108 -15.07 16.04 2.13
C LYS A 108 -16.33 16.31 2.93
N GLU A 109 -16.64 17.59 3.12
CA GLU A 109 -18.01 17.99 3.42
C GLU A 109 -18.79 17.83 2.11
N ASP A 110 -19.95 17.16 2.15
CA ASP A 110 -20.86 17.17 1.01
C ASP A 110 -21.33 18.61 0.81
N GLY A 111 -21.26 19.12 -0.42
CA GLY A 111 -21.70 20.47 -0.72
C GLY A 111 -23.21 20.58 -0.57
N ASP A 112 -23.67 21.61 0.14
CA ASP A 112 -25.07 22.05 0.15
C ASP A 112 -25.44 22.70 -1.21
N ASP A 113 -25.27 21.93 -2.30
CA ASP A 113 -25.70 22.30 -3.64
C ASP A 113 -27.23 22.11 -3.74
N ASP A 114 -27.95 23.26 -3.74
CA ASP A 114 -29.38 23.48 -3.99
C ASP A 114 -30.39 23.21 -2.83
N GLU A 115 -30.75 24.29 -2.11
CA GLU A 115 -31.75 24.35 -1.01
C GLU A 115 -33.22 24.00 -1.42
N ASP A 116 -33.50 23.69 -2.69
CA ASP A 116 -34.85 23.50 -3.25
C ASP A 116 -35.33 22.03 -3.31
N SER A 117 -34.53 21.05 -2.82
CA SER A 117 -34.85 19.61 -2.92
C SER A 117 -35.82 19.10 -1.83
N ASP A 118 -37.08 19.48 -1.95
CA ASP A 118 -38.19 19.20 -1.02
C ASP A 118 -38.67 17.71 -1.01
N GLU A 119 -37.78 16.72 -0.85
CA GLU A 119 -38.18 15.31 -0.64
C GLU A 119 -37.24 14.52 0.30
N ALA A 120 -37.79 14.03 1.41
CA ALA A 120 -37.01 13.53 2.55
C ALA A 120 -36.47 12.09 2.36
N ASN A 121 -35.15 11.94 2.29
CA ASN A 121 -34.46 10.65 2.38
C ASN A 121 -33.19 10.73 3.25
N ASP A 122 -33.38 11.13 4.51
CA ASP A 122 -32.35 11.29 5.56
C ASP A 122 -31.74 9.94 6.00
N ARG A 123 -30.96 9.31 5.10
CA ARG A 123 -30.20 8.08 5.35
C ARG A 123 -28.88 8.03 4.57
N MET A 124 -27.79 8.11 5.32
CA MET A 124 -26.42 7.74 4.92
C MET A 124 -25.76 8.61 3.84
N LEU A 125 -25.75 9.94 4.05
CA LEU A 125 -24.69 10.82 3.54
C LEU A 125 -23.35 10.50 4.26
N LEU A 126 -22.75 9.38 3.85
CA LEU A 126 -21.45 8.87 4.33
C LEU A 126 -20.64 8.20 3.20
N GLU A 127 -21.18 8.16 1.96
CA GLU A 127 -20.66 7.34 0.86
C GLU A 127 -19.66 8.06 -0.07
N ARG A 128 -19.30 9.33 0.18
CA ARG A 128 -18.35 10.10 -0.66
C ARG A 128 -17.19 10.75 0.09
N LEU A 129 -16.60 9.96 0.98
CA LEU A 129 -15.21 10.13 1.43
C LEU A 129 -14.28 10.16 0.19
N TRP A 130 -13.26 11.02 0.16
CA TRP A 130 -12.39 11.24 -1.01
C TRP A 130 -11.80 9.92 -1.55
N SER A 131 -11.96 9.54 -2.82
CA SER A 131 -11.06 8.51 -3.36
C SER A 131 -9.63 9.08 -3.51
N ALA A 132 -8.63 8.21 -3.59
CA ALA A 132 -7.25 8.64 -3.88
C ALA A 132 -7.12 9.40 -5.21
N GLU A 133 -8.08 9.18 -6.12
CA GLU A 133 -8.20 9.80 -7.45
C GLU A 133 -8.95 11.16 -7.41
N ASP A 134 -9.90 11.36 -6.49
CA ASP A 134 -10.65 12.63 -6.34
C ASP A 134 -9.78 13.80 -5.86
N VAL A 135 -8.67 13.51 -5.16
CA VAL A 135 -7.75 14.53 -4.60
C VAL A 135 -6.78 15.04 -5.67
N THR A 136 -7.31 15.73 -6.68
CA THR A 136 -6.55 16.42 -7.74
C THR A 136 -6.03 17.79 -7.28
N GLU A 137 -4.95 18.30 -7.88
CA GLU A 137 -4.32 19.55 -7.43
C GLU A 137 -5.18 20.81 -7.65
N GLU A 138 -6.24 20.72 -8.46
CA GLU A 138 -7.11 21.84 -8.86
C GLU A 138 -8.20 22.18 -7.83
N VAL A 139 -8.41 21.37 -6.79
CA VAL A 139 -9.45 21.64 -5.79
C VAL A 139 -9.05 22.84 -4.91
N ALA A 140 -9.82 23.91 -5.03
CA ALA A 140 -9.58 25.17 -4.30
C ALA A 140 -9.87 25.04 -2.79
N ASP A 141 -9.05 25.69 -1.95
CA ASP A 141 -9.08 25.53 -0.49
C ASP A 141 -10.44 25.83 0.16
N HIS A 142 -11.20 26.79 -0.38
CA HIS A 142 -12.54 27.13 0.16
C HIS A 142 -13.60 26.02 -0.06
N LYS A 143 -13.25 24.93 -0.76
CA LYS A 143 -14.06 23.72 -0.93
C LYS A 143 -13.51 22.52 -0.13
N ILE A 144 -12.52 22.74 0.72
CA ILE A 144 -11.86 21.71 1.53
C ILE A 144 -12.08 22.06 3.00
N GLY A 145 -13.09 21.47 3.64
CA GLY A 145 -13.31 21.65 5.08
C GLY A 145 -12.16 21.04 5.88
N TRP A 146 -11.54 21.81 6.77
CA TRP A 146 -10.47 21.34 7.66
C TRP A 146 -10.69 21.85 9.10
N ASP A 147 -10.51 20.97 10.10
CA ASP A 147 -10.73 21.34 11.52
C ASP A 147 -9.43 21.56 12.30
N PHE A 148 -8.31 20.99 11.86
CA PHE A 148 -7.05 21.04 12.59
C PHE A 148 -5.93 21.53 11.68
N SER A 149 -5.25 22.59 12.11
CA SER A 149 -4.02 23.07 11.51
C SER A 149 -2.92 23.13 12.56
N GLN A 150 -1.70 22.74 12.17
CA GLN A 150 -0.52 22.83 13.03
C GLN A 150 0.68 23.38 12.27
N LYS A 151 1.27 24.44 12.81
CA LYS A 151 2.51 25.04 12.28
C LYS A 151 3.72 24.29 12.86
N GLY A 152 4.71 24.00 12.01
CA GLY A 152 5.89 23.21 12.36
C GLY A 152 6.05 21.95 11.49
N GLY A 153 6.86 20.99 11.97
CA GLY A 153 7.23 19.79 11.22
C GLY A 153 8.32 20.09 10.18
N THR A 154 8.37 19.28 9.13
CA THR A 154 9.22 19.52 7.95
C THR A 154 8.36 19.73 6.70
N SER A 155 8.98 19.93 5.54
CA SER A 155 8.30 19.82 4.24
C SER A 155 7.85 18.40 3.90
N SER A 156 8.42 17.38 4.58
CA SER A 156 8.21 15.96 4.31
C SER A 156 7.39 15.21 5.37
N SER A 157 7.12 15.82 6.52
CA SER A 157 6.42 15.16 7.63
C SER A 157 5.68 16.14 8.56
N PRO A 158 4.44 15.84 8.94
CA PRO A 158 3.70 16.59 9.97
C PRO A 158 4.42 16.59 11.33
N PRO A 159 4.29 17.66 12.13
CA PRO A 159 4.79 17.67 13.50
C PRO A 159 4.03 16.67 14.38
N ALA A 160 4.74 15.81 15.10
CA ALA A 160 4.12 14.94 16.10
C ALA A 160 3.76 15.70 17.38
N GLY A 161 2.70 15.25 18.07
CA GLY A 161 2.19 15.81 19.33
C GLY A 161 0.73 16.27 19.23
N SER A 162 0.32 17.12 20.17
CA SER A 162 -1.06 17.60 20.30
C SER A 162 -1.36 18.81 19.41
N TRP A 163 -2.29 18.65 18.47
CA TRP A 163 -2.72 19.65 17.48
C TRP A 163 -4.00 20.35 17.94
N THR A 164 -4.02 21.68 17.91
CA THR A 164 -5.18 22.48 18.33
C THR A 164 -6.02 22.94 17.15
N ARG A 165 -7.35 23.00 17.33
CA ARG A 165 -8.29 23.61 16.39
C ARG A 165 -8.04 25.12 16.27
N GLU A 166 -7.41 25.54 15.19
CA GLU A 166 -7.22 26.95 14.83
C GLU A 166 -8.55 27.52 14.28
N LYS A 167 -8.75 28.84 14.29
CA LYS A 167 -10.09 29.45 14.11
C LYS A 167 -10.58 29.56 12.65
N GLY A 168 -10.06 28.73 11.74
CA GLY A 168 -10.28 28.86 10.30
C GLY A 168 -11.30 27.87 9.74
N VAL A 169 -12.48 28.38 9.33
CA VAL A 169 -13.38 27.78 8.31
C VAL A 169 -13.82 26.33 8.55
N GLY A 170 -14.68 26.12 9.55
CA GLY A 170 -15.45 24.88 9.72
C GLY A 170 -16.65 25.07 10.67
N ILE A 171 -17.87 24.72 10.26
CA ILE A 171 -19.12 25.03 10.98
C ILE A 171 -19.43 23.98 12.07
N TRP A 172 -18.47 23.77 12.96
CA TRP A 172 -18.62 22.94 14.17
C TRP A 172 -18.35 23.74 15.44
N GLY A 173 -19.09 23.43 16.51
CA GLY A 173 -19.31 24.34 17.63
C GLY A 173 -18.10 24.66 18.50
N SER A 174 -17.64 25.92 18.45
CA SER A 174 -16.64 26.53 19.36
C SER A 174 -15.19 26.00 19.27
N PRO A 175 -14.19 26.79 19.73
CA PRO A 175 -12.83 26.28 19.95
C PRO A 175 -12.83 25.32 21.15
N GLY A 176 -13.01 24.03 20.89
CA GLY A 176 -12.88 22.96 21.88
C GLY A 176 -11.48 22.92 22.50
N LYS A 177 -11.38 22.50 23.76
CA LYS A 177 -10.12 22.47 24.52
C LYS A 177 -9.23 21.27 24.19
N ASN A 178 -9.67 20.43 23.26
CA ASN A 178 -9.33 19.02 23.22
C ASN A 178 -8.51 18.77 21.95
N PRO A 179 -7.17 18.69 22.03
CA PRO A 179 -6.34 18.56 20.86
C PRO A 179 -6.39 17.14 20.30
N VAL A 180 -6.26 17.02 18.98
CA VAL A 180 -5.99 15.76 18.30
C VAL A 180 -4.52 15.40 18.50
N HIS A 181 -4.20 14.16 18.85
CA HIS A 181 -2.81 13.71 18.99
C HIS A 181 -2.33 13.05 17.69
N VAL A 182 -1.28 13.59 17.09
CA VAL A 182 -0.62 13.00 15.91
C VAL A 182 0.69 12.34 16.37
N ALA A 183 0.76 11.01 16.33
CA ALA A 183 1.98 10.25 16.56
C ALA A 183 2.54 9.76 15.22
N LYS A 184 3.85 9.90 15.00
CA LYS A 184 4.53 9.21 13.91
C LYS A 184 4.55 7.71 14.23
N ILE A 185 4.16 6.88 13.27
CA ILE A 185 4.45 5.44 13.27
C ILE A 185 5.62 5.26 12.30
N ASP A 186 6.84 5.18 12.82
CA ASP A 186 7.94 4.68 12.01
C ASP A 186 7.77 3.17 11.82
N ASN A 187 7.45 2.80 10.58
CA ASN A 187 7.39 1.42 10.14
C ASN A 187 8.80 0.99 9.73
N PRO A 188 9.34 -0.15 10.21
CA PRO A 188 10.66 -0.62 9.79
C PRO A 188 10.70 -0.81 8.26
N PRO A 189 11.81 -0.54 7.55
CA PRO A 189 11.88 -0.66 6.10
C PRO A 189 11.43 -2.02 5.55
N LEU A 190 10.84 -2.05 4.36
CA LEU A 190 10.44 -3.32 3.73
C LEU A 190 11.66 -4.23 3.48
N THR A 191 12.79 -3.67 3.07
CA THR A 191 14.07 -4.38 2.97
C THR A 191 14.43 -5.10 4.27
N LEU A 192 14.32 -4.40 5.40
CA LEU A 192 14.66 -4.92 6.73
C LEU A 192 13.74 -6.08 7.16
N LEU A 193 12.43 -5.98 6.86
CA LEU A 193 11.48 -7.08 7.06
C LEU A 193 11.80 -8.30 6.18
N LEU A 194 12.14 -8.09 4.91
CA LEU A 194 12.48 -9.16 3.97
C LEU A 194 13.81 -9.85 4.34
N SER A 195 14.83 -9.10 4.77
CA SER A 195 16.06 -9.64 5.36
C SER A 195 15.78 -10.46 6.62
N ALA A 196 14.95 -9.93 7.53
CA ALA A 196 14.57 -10.63 8.75
C ALA A 196 13.75 -11.91 8.46
N LEU A 197 12.92 -11.91 7.41
CA LEU A 197 12.18 -13.08 6.94
C LEU A 197 13.13 -14.14 6.38
N GLY A 198 14.16 -13.72 5.65
CA GLY A 198 15.27 -14.58 5.21
C GLY A 198 16.02 -15.21 6.38
N LEU A 199 16.36 -14.42 7.41
CA LEU A 199 16.99 -14.91 8.64
C LEU A 199 16.06 -15.87 9.41
N ALA A 200 14.78 -15.54 9.58
CA ALA A 200 13.80 -16.38 10.24
C ALA A 200 13.62 -17.73 9.52
N LYS A 201 13.61 -17.74 8.18
CA LYS A 201 13.59 -18.96 7.36
C LYS A 201 14.90 -19.76 7.52
N LYS A 202 16.06 -19.10 7.41
CA LYS A 202 17.41 -19.69 7.51
C LYS A 202 17.68 -20.35 8.86
N TYR A 203 17.16 -19.77 9.95
CA TYR A 203 17.28 -20.30 11.32
C TYR A 203 16.02 -21.05 11.82
N ILE A 204 15.05 -21.32 10.94
CA ILE A 204 13.84 -22.13 11.21
C ILE A 204 13.03 -21.60 12.41
N VAL A 205 12.89 -20.27 12.51
CA VAL A 205 12.12 -19.61 13.57
C VAL A 205 10.67 -19.42 13.13
N GLU A 206 9.91 -20.52 13.12
CA GLU A 206 8.57 -20.61 12.49
C GLU A 206 7.60 -19.49 12.88
N TYR A 207 7.57 -19.10 14.16
CA TYR A 207 6.68 -18.04 14.63
C TYR A 207 7.03 -16.65 14.06
N MET A 208 8.33 -16.37 13.88
CA MET A 208 8.81 -15.15 13.22
C MET A 208 8.54 -15.21 11.73
N VAL A 209 8.70 -16.38 11.07
CA VAL A 209 8.36 -16.53 9.64
C VAL A 209 6.88 -16.20 9.42
N ARG A 210 5.97 -16.67 10.28
CA ARG A 210 4.54 -16.32 10.18
C ARG A 210 4.30 -14.82 10.39
N TRP A 211 4.82 -14.25 11.47
CA TRP A 211 4.59 -12.83 11.80
C TRP A 211 5.20 -11.88 10.76
N LEU A 212 6.41 -12.15 10.28
CA LEU A 212 7.07 -11.36 9.24
C LEU A 212 6.36 -11.50 7.87
N MET A 213 5.81 -12.68 7.55
CA MET A 213 4.96 -12.86 6.37
C MET A 213 3.65 -12.05 6.48
N GLU A 214 3.03 -12.00 7.66
CA GLU A 214 1.84 -11.18 7.94
C GLU A 214 2.17 -9.68 7.83
N ALA A 215 3.26 -9.21 8.46
CA ALA A 215 3.74 -7.82 8.34
C ALA A 215 4.17 -7.44 6.91
N THR A 216 4.60 -8.41 6.10
CA THR A 216 4.92 -8.21 4.67
C THR A 216 3.65 -8.14 3.80
N TRP A 217 2.58 -8.84 4.16
CA TRP A 217 1.28 -8.77 3.46
C TRP A 217 0.75 -7.34 3.46
N GLU A 218 0.71 -6.70 4.62
CA GLU A 218 0.09 -5.37 4.82
C GLU A 218 0.77 -4.25 4.02
N ARG A 219 1.90 -4.58 3.37
CA ARG A 219 2.73 -3.69 2.56
C ARG A 219 2.76 -4.07 1.08
N LEU A 220 1.94 -5.02 0.65
CA LEU A 220 1.82 -5.48 -0.72
C LEU A 220 1.05 -4.45 -1.57
N THR A 221 1.78 -3.71 -2.40
CA THR A 221 1.27 -2.72 -3.37
C THR A 221 1.88 -3.01 -4.74
N ALA A 222 1.38 -2.42 -5.82
CA ALA A 222 1.94 -2.64 -7.16
C ALA A 222 3.43 -2.19 -7.30
N GLN A 223 3.89 -1.29 -6.42
CA GLN A 223 5.28 -0.84 -6.34
C GLN A 223 6.18 -1.82 -5.57
N THR A 224 5.70 -2.37 -4.45
CA THR A 224 6.47 -3.31 -3.61
C THR A 224 6.36 -4.77 -4.05
N PHE A 225 5.34 -5.10 -4.84
CA PHE A 225 4.99 -6.43 -5.34
C PHE A 225 6.19 -7.23 -5.84
N GLU A 226 7.00 -6.62 -6.71
CA GLU A 226 8.12 -7.28 -7.39
C GLU A 226 9.20 -7.74 -6.39
N GLN A 227 9.53 -6.88 -5.42
CA GLN A 227 10.49 -7.19 -4.35
C GLN A 227 9.96 -8.29 -3.41
N ILE A 228 8.68 -8.23 -3.06
CA ILE A 228 8.03 -9.20 -2.16
C ILE A 228 7.93 -10.57 -2.83
N LEU A 229 7.49 -10.63 -4.10
CA LEU A 229 7.35 -11.88 -4.85
C LEU A 229 8.73 -12.49 -5.17
N SER A 230 9.71 -11.71 -5.61
CA SER A 230 11.09 -12.21 -5.80
C SER A 230 11.63 -12.84 -4.50
N THR A 231 11.45 -12.17 -3.36
CA THR A 231 11.85 -12.73 -2.05
C THR A 231 11.06 -13.99 -1.68
N ALA A 232 9.76 -14.04 -1.96
CA ALA A 232 8.91 -15.20 -1.68
C ALA A 232 9.28 -16.43 -2.52
N ILE A 233 9.79 -16.22 -3.75
CA ILE A 233 10.35 -17.27 -4.62
C ILE A 233 11.70 -17.73 -4.05
N LEU A 234 12.62 -16.81 -3.79
CA LEU A 234 13.99 -17.10 -3.33
C LEU A 234 14.06 -17.80 -1.97
N LEU A 235 13.11 -17.52 -1.07
CA LEU A 235 13.01 -18.15 0.25
C LEU A 235 12.08 -19.39 0.30
N ASP A 236 11.49 -19.78 -0.84
CA ASP A 236 10.40 -20.76 -0.96
C ASP A 236 9.33 -20.58 0.13
N ILE A 237 8.66 -19.42 0.12
CA ILE A 237 7.56 -19.10 1.02
C ILE A 237 6.28 -19.18 0.21
N SER A 238 5.88 -20.41 -0.10
CA SER A 238 4.76 -20.74 -0.98
C SER A 238 3.45 -20.01 -0.62
N PRO A 239 3.06 -19.83 0.67
CA PRO A 239 1.87 -19.04 1.02
C PRO A 239 1.96 -17.56 0.62
N LEU A 240 3.13 -16.93 0.76
CA LEU A 240 3.36 -15.54 0.37
C LEU A 240 3.37 -15.40 -1.16
N ARG A 241 4.05 -16.33 -1.86
CA ARG A 241 4.05 -16.43 -3.34
C ARG A 241 2.62 -16.53 -3.87
N MET A 242 1.83 -17.52 -3.44
CA MET A 242 0.44 -17.70 -3.88
C MET A 242 -0.45 -16.47 -3.60
N ARG A 243 -0.18 -15.73 -2.52
CA ARG A 243 -0.92 -14.50 -2.18
C ARG A 243 -0.52 -13.31 -3.05
N CYS A 244 0.72 -13.24 -3.51
CA CYS A 244 1.17 -12.29 -4.52
C CYS A 244 0.55 -12.60 -5.89
N LEU A 245 0.53 -13.88 -6.33
CA LEU A 245 -0.09 -14.25 -7.61
C LEU A 245 -1.57 -13.83 -7.67
N ARG A 246 -2.35 -14.05 -6.58
CA ARG A 246 -3.74 -13.56 -6.44
C ARG A 246 -3.87 -12.03 -6.40
N PHE A 247 -2.84 -11.31 -5.97
CA PHE A 247 -2.81 -9.85 -6.05
C PHE A 247 -2.58 -9.38 -7.50
N ALA A 248 -1.74 -10.07 -8.28
CA ALA A 248 -1.59 -9.82 -9.72
C ALA A 248 -2.86 -10.17 -10.53
N GLU A 249 -3.60 -11.22 -10.14
CA GLU A 249 -4.91 -11.57 -10.73
C GLU A 249 -5.96 -10.45 -10.57
N THR A 250 -5.86 -9.65 -9.49
CA THR A 250 -6.84 -8.60 -9.16
C THR A 250 -6.38 -7.20 -9.53
N CYS A 251 -5.08 -6.90 -9.43
CA CYS A 251 -4.50 -5.61 -9.82
C CYS A 251 -4.41 -5.43 -11.34
N SER A 252 -4.86 -4.31 -11.89
CA SER A 252 -4.69 -3.94 -13.30
C SER A 252 -3.27 -3.43 -13.60
N GLU A 253 -2.69 -2.64 -12.69
CA GLU A 253 -1.36 -2.02 -12.82
C GLU A 253 -0.26 -3.08 -13.03
N ILE A 254 -0.27 -4.17 -12.27
CA ILE A 254 0.72 -5.26 -12.40
C ILE A 254 0.64 -5.93 -13.79
N ARG A 255 -0.57 -6.06 -14.38
CA ARG A 255 -0.73 -6.59 -15.74
C ARG A 255 -0.20 -5.64 -16.80
N SER A 256 -0.54 -4.34 -16.72
CA SER A 256 0.03 -3.34 -17.62
C SER A 256 1.56 -3.34 -17.54
N ARG A 257 2.11 -3.32 -16.32
CA ARG A 257 3.56 -3.40 -16.07
C ARG A 257 4.21 -4.67 -16.63
N HIS A 258 3.53 -5.82 -16.60
CA HIS A 258 4.00 -7.07 -17.19
C HIS A 258 3.99 -7.02 -18.72
N ASP A 259 2.87 -6.59 -19.30
CA ASP A 259 2.64 -6.59 -20.76
C ASP A 259 3.49 -5.51 -21.47
N GLU A 260 3.85 -4.44 -20.75
CA GLU A 260 4.85 -3.43 -21.15
C GLU A 260 6.32 -3.91 -21.00
N GLY A 261 6.56 -5.05 -20.35
CA GLY A 261 7.91 -5.55 -20.05
C GLY A 261 8.66 -4.74 -18.98
N SER A 262 7.97 -4.00 -18.12
CA SER A 262 8.56 -3.10 -17.09
C SER A 262 8.98 -3.81 -15.79
N ILE A 263 8.94 -5.14 -15.76
CA ILE A 263 9.36 -5.97 -14.63
C ILE A 263 10.84 -6.29 -14.81
N THR A 264 11.65 -5.90 -13.83
CA THR A 264 13.11 -6.04 -13.85
C THR A 264 13.54 -7.45 -13.43
N GLU A 265 12.84 -8.05 -12.47
CA GLU A 265 13.14 -9.39 -11.95
C GLU A 265 12.62 -10.52 -12.86
N PRO A 266 13.49 -11.31 -13.53
CA PRO A 266 13.06 -12.33 -14.48
C PRO A 266 12.32 -13.50 -13.81
N LEU A 267 12.59 -13.75 -12.52
CA LEU A 267 11.84 -14.73 -11.72
C LEU A 267 10.37 -14.31 -11.53
N VAL A 268 10.11 -13.01 -11.41
CA VAL A 268 8.75 -12.46 -11.25
C VAL A 268 8.00 -12.51 -12.58
N ALA A 269 8.66 -12.15 -13.69
CA ALA A 269 8.07 -12.22 -15.03
C ALA A 269 7.66 -13.67 -15.40
N PHE A 270 8.54 -14.66 -15.13
CA PHE A 270 8.25 -16.07 -15.41
C PHE A 270 7.03 -16.60 -14.63
N GLU A 271 6.88 -16.22 -13.35
CA GLU A 271 5.74 -16.60 -12.53
C GLU A 271 4.42 -15.96 -13.00
N LEU A 272 4.46 -14.71 -13.48
CA LEU A 272 3.27 -14.03 -14.02
C LEU A 272 2.83 -14.62 -15.38
N GLN A 273 3.77 -15.03 -16.22
CA GLN A 273 3.49 -15.67 -17.51
C GLN A 273 2.62 -16.94 -17.34
N ALA A 274 2.80 -17.68 -16.24
CA ALA A 274 1.97 -18.85 -15.92
C ALA A 274 0.48 -18.48 -15.70
N ILE A 275 0.20 -17.40 -14.95
CA ILE A 275 -1.17 -16.91 -14.71
C ILE A 275 -1.81 -16.40 -16.01
N ALA A 276 -1.06 -15.61 -16.79
CA ALA A 276 -1.54 -15.03 -18.03
C ALA A 276 -1.95 -16.13 -19.05
N CYS A 277 -1.16 -17.20 -19.13
CA CYS A 277 -1.47 -18.34 -19.99
C CYS A 277 -2.74 -19.09 -19.56
N GLU A 278 -2.97 -19.30 -18.26
CA GLU A 278 -4.18 -19.95 -17.76
C GLU A 278 -5.45 -19.14 -18.06
N THR A 279 -5.41 -17.82 -17.86
CA THR A 279 -6.54 -16.93 -18.21
C THR A 279 -6.82 -16.88 -19.72
N LEU A 280 -5.79 -16.87 -20.56
CA LEU A 280 -5.95 -16.95 -22.02
C LEU A 280 -6.52 -18.30 -22.47
N LEU A 281 -6.11 -19.41 -21.87
CA LEU A 281 -6.67 -20.74 -22.15
C LEU A 281 -8.17 -20.82 -21.79
N VAL A 282 -8.58 -20.27 -20.64
CA VAL A 282 -10.00 -20.21 -20.25
C VAL A 282 -10.81 -19.35 -21.22
N LEU A 283 -10.31 -18.17 -21.60
CA LEU A 283 -10.97 -17.30 -22.58
C LEU A 283 -11.07 -17.96 -23.96
N TYR A 284 -10.01 -18.60 -24.44
CA TYR A 284 -10.01 -19.31 -25.72
C TYR A 284 -10.98 -20.50 -25.73
N LEU A 285 -11.04 -21.26 -24.64
CA LEU A 285 -12.03 -22.34 -24.47
C LEU A 285 -13.47 -21.80 -24.42
N MET A 286 -13.72 -20.66 -23.77
CA MET A 286 -15.03 -20.02 -23.78
C MET A 286 -15.42 -19.50 -25.17
N LEU A 287 -14.50 -18.85 -25.89
CA LEU A 287 -14.73 -18.40 -27.27
C LEU A 287 -15.04 -19.57 -28.20
N MET A 288 -14.21 -20.63 -28.18
CA MET A 288 -14.44 -21.88 -28.91
C MET A 288 -15.80 -22.52 -28.58
N TYR A 289 -16.25 -22.46 -27.32
CA TYR A 289 -17.54 -23.01 -26.90
C TYR A 289 -18.73 -22.15 -27.36
N CYS A 290 -18.60 -20.82 -27.34
CA CYS A 290 -19.59 -19.87 -27.85
C CYS A 290 -19.70 -19.95 -29.38
N GLU A 291 -18.59 -19.92 -30.11
CA GLU A 291 -18.57 -20.13 -31.57
C GLU A 291 -19.08 -21.52 -31.94
N GLY A 292 -18.73 -22.56 -31.19
CA GLY A 292 -19.26 -23.91 -31.38
C GLY A 292 -20.79 -24.01 -31.32
N ARG A 293 -21.43 -23.21 -30.45
CA ARG A 293 -22.90 -23.09 -30.41
C ARG A 293 -23.46 -22.23 -31.55
N ALA A 294 -22.80 -21.13 -31.92
CA ALA A 294 -23.23 -20.27 -33.02
C ALA A 294 -23.12 -21.00 -34.39
N LEU A 295 -22.03 -21.74 -34.62
CA LEU A 295 -21.78 -22.48 -35.85
C LEU A 295 -22.75 -23.66 -36.06
N GLN A 296 -23.31 -24.25 -34.99
CA GLN A 296 -24.42 -25.21 -35.13
C GLN A 296 -25.70 -24.59 -35.70
N SER A 297 -25.87 -23.26 -35.62
CA SER A 297 -26.97 -22.53 -36.25
C SER A 297 -26.66 -21.99 -37.66
N LEU A 298 -25.40 -22.05 -38.11
CA LEU A 298 -24.91 -21.37 -39.32
C LEU A 298 -24.01 -22.24 -40.22
N CYS A 299 -24.04 -23.57 -40.04
CA CYS A 299 -23.23 -24.50 -40.82
C CYS A 299 -23.70 -24.63 -42.28
N GLY A 300 -23.30 -23.67 -43.13
CA GLY A 300 -23.68 -23.60 -44.55
C GLY A 300 -22.62 -23.03 -45.50
N THR A 301 -21.53 -22.42 -45.01
CA THR A 301 -20.44 -21.86 -45.84
C THR A 301 -19.06 -22.19 -45.25
N SER A 302 -18.08 -22.42 -46.12
CA SER A 302 -16.86 -23.18 -45.80
C SER A 302 -15.57 -22.34 -45.71
N ILE A 303 -15.67 -21.05 -45.39
CA ILE A 303 -14.58 -20.08 -45.63
C ILE A 303 -13.82 -19.67 -44.34
N LEU A 304 -14.40 -19.84 -43.15
CA LEU A 304 -13.83 -19.33 -41.89
C LEU A 304 -12.75 -20.20 -41.24
N ARG A 305 -12.35 -21.34 -41.83
CA ARG A 305 -11.36 -22.25 -41.21
C ARG A 305 -9.92 -21.75 -41.29
N ASP A 306 -9.54 -21.06 -42.36
CA ASP A 306 -8.12 -20.81 -42.66
C ASP A 306 -7.54 -19.66 -41.81
N ALA A 307 -8.37 -18.69 -41.40
CA ALA A 307 -7.93 -17.56 -40.58
C ALA A 307 -7.47 -17.97 -39.17
N CYS A 308 -8.12 -18.96 -38.56
CA CYS A 308 -7.82 -19.38 -37.18
C CYS A 308 -6.47 -20.10 -37.06
N TRP A 309 -6.04 -20.81 -38.10
CA TRP A 309 -4.73 -21.49 -38.13
C TRP A 309 -3.54 -20.52 -38.10
N GLN A 310 -3.74 -19.29 -38.59
CA GLN A 310 -2.65 -18.34 -38.80
C GLN A 310 -2.22 -17.61 -37.51
N CYS A 311 -3.07 -17.58 -36.47
CA CYS A 311 -2.70 -17.07 -35.15
C CYS A 311 -1.83 -18.07 -34.36
N CYS A 312 -2.08 -19.39 -34.47
CA CYS A 312 -1.29 -20.39 -33.76
C CYS A 312 0.18 -20.43 -34.22
N LEU A 313 0.43 -20.25 -35.52
CA LEU A 313 1.79 -20.32 -36.10
C LEU A 313 2.70 -19.14 -35.73
N LEU A 314 2.15 -18.00 -35.31
CA LEU A 314 2.98 -16.89 -34.80
C LEU A 314 3.52 -17.16 -33.38
N HIS A 315 2.98 -18.15 -32.67
CA HIS A 315 3.35 -18.41 -31.27
C HIS A 315 4.49 -19.44 -31.09
N GLU A 316 5.03 -19.99 -32.18
CA GLU A 316 6.19 -20.91 -32.18
C GLU A 316 7.53 -20.24 -32.61
N THR A 317 7.57 -18.91 -32.79
CA THR A 317 8.76 -18.19 -33.30
C THR A 317 9.16 -16.94 -32.51
N ILE A 318 8.74 -16.85 -31.24
CA ILE A 318 9.21 -15.88 -30.23
C ILE A 318 9.58 -16.68 -28.98
#